data_AF-A0A2V5W734-F1
#
_entry.id   AF-A0A2V5W734-F1
#
_cell.length_a   1.000
_cell.length_b   1.000
_cell.length_c   1.000
_cell.angle_alpha   90.00
_cell.angle_beta   90.00
_cell.angle_gamma   90.00
#
_symmetry.space_group_name_H-M   'P 1'
#
loop_
_entity.id
_entity.type
_entity.pdbx_description
1 polymer ?
#
loop_
_entity_poly.entity_id
_entity_poly.type
_entity_poly.pdbx_seq_one_letter_code
_entity_poly.pdbx_strand_id
1 'polypeptide(L)' 'MYRRCGFRHERKLRALGISTIAGIDEAGRGALAGPVVAAAVILPEKFRHRKLNDSKQLLPEKREEIYHDL' A
#
# COMPACT_ATOMS: atom_id res chain seq x y z
N MET A 1 -7.05 8.11 16.15
CA MET A 1 -7.51 6.70 16.10
C MET A 1 -7.04 6.11 14.77
N TYR A 2 -5.86 5.50 14.72
CA TYR A 2 -5.30 4.97 13.47
C TYR A 2 -6.07 3.72 13.05
N ARG A 3 -6.66 3.75 11.86
CA ARG A 3 -7.27 2.57 11.23
C ARG A 3 -6.13 1.60 10.90
N ARG A 4 -6.08 0.42 11.53
CA ARG A 4 -5.14 -0.63 11.11
C ARG A 4 -5.48 -1.02 9.67
N CYS A 5 -4.56 -0.76 8.74
CA CYS A 5 -4.59 -1.40 7.43
C CYS A 5 -4.51 -2.92 7.65
N GLY A 6 -5.41 -3.65 7.00
CA GLY A 6 -5.49 -5.09 7.13
C GLY A 6 -6.31 -5.69 6.01
N PHE A 7 -6.12 -6.98 5.77
CA PHE A 7 -6.61 -7.70 4.59
C PHE A 7 -8.13 -8.00 4.58
N ARG A 8 -8.97 -7.12 5.12
CA ARG A 8 -10.41 -7.40 5.27
C ARG A 8 -11.09 -7.58 3.91
N HIS A 9 -10.78 -6.74 2.93
CA HIS A 9 -11.42 -6.78 1.62
C HIS A 9 -10.84 -7.94 0.79
N GLU A 10 -9.54 -8.11 0.86
CA GLU A 10 -8.78 -9.15 0.16
C GLU A 10 -9.22 -10.53 0.62
N ARG A 11 -9.42 -10.74 1.93
CA ARG A 11 -9.95 -12.01 2.46
C ARG A 11 -11.35 -12.33 1.92
N LYS A 12 -12.21 -11.33 1.75
CA LYS A 12 -13.54 -11.54 1.17
C LYS A 12 -13.45 -11.94 -0.30
N LEU A 13 -12.60 -11.26 -1.08
CA LEU A 13 -12.39 -11.56 -2.50
C LEU A 13 -11.76 -12.95 -2.70
N ARG A 14 -10.77 -13.32 -1.87
CA ARG A 14 -10.18 -14.66 -1.88
C ARG A 14 -11.19 -15.75 -1.56
N ALA A 15 -12.12 -15.51 -0.64
CA ALA A 15 -13.20 -16.44 -0.34
C ALA A 15 -14.16 -16.66 -1.53
N LEU A 16 -14.20 -15.72 -2.48
CA LEU A 16 -14.93 -15.86 -3.75
C LEU A 16 -14.10 -16.53 -4.86
N GLY A 17 -12.89 -17.00 -4.56
CA GLY A 17 -11.97 -17.62 -5.53
C GLY A 17 -11.11 -16.63 -6.32
N ILE A 18 -11.16 -15.33 -6.00
CA ILE A 18 -10.33 -14.32 -6.66
C ILE A 18 -8.93 -14.35 -6.05
N SER A 19 -7.93 -14.75 -6.83
CA SER A 19 -6.54 -14.90 -6.38
C SER A 19 -5.67 -13.66 -6.63
N THR A 20 -5.94 -12.92 -7.72
CA THR A 20 -5.16 -11.75 -8.12
C THR A 20 -5.88 -10.47 -7.70
N ILE A 21 -5.40 -9.85 -6.61
CA ILE A 21 -6.02 -8.68 -6.00
C ILE A 21 -4.97 -7.58 -5.91
N ALA A 22 -5.22 -6.43 -6.56
CA ALA A 22 -4.35 -5.26 -6.49
C ALA A 22 -4.93 -4.22 -5.52
N GLY A 23 -4.08 -3.70 -4.63
CA GLY A 23 -4.34 -2.45 -3.91
C GLY A 23 -3.84 -1.26 -4.72
N ILE A 24 -4.58 -0.15 -4.70
CA ILE A 24 -4.28 1.05 -5.49
C ILE A 24 -4.28 2.26 -4.55
N ASP A 25 -3.33 3.18 -4.75
CA ASP A 25 -3.26 4.47 -4.04
C ASP A 25 -2.68 5.56 -4.94
N GLU A 26 -3.01 6.82 -4.64
CA GLU A 26 -2.53 8.00 -5.35
C GLU A 26 -1.81 9.02 -4.45
N ALA A 27 -0.79 9.68 -5.00
CA ALA A 27 -0.09 10.79 -4.38
C ALA A 27 -0.11 12.02 -5.29
N GLY A 28 -0.18 13.20 -4.67
CA GLY A 28 -0.11 14.48 -5.38
C GLY A 28 -1.44 15.17 -5.69
N ARG A 29 -2.60 14.60 -5.33
CA ARG A 29 -3.92 15.19 -5.66
C ARG A 29 -4.15 16.61 -5.14
N GLY A 30 -3.44 17.01 -4.08
CA GLY A 30 -3.59 18.31 -3.41
C GLY A 30 -2.41 19.27 -3.66
N ALA A 31 -1.46 18.89 -4.52
CA ALA A 31 -0.33 19.76 -4.84
C ALA A 31 -0.77 20.88 -5.81
N LEU A 32 -0.20 22.08 -5.67
CA LEU A 32 -0.45 23.21 -6.57
C LEU A 32 0.21 23.02 -7.95
N ALA A 33 1.26 22.19 -8.02
CA ALA A 33 1.99 21.87 -9.23
C ALA A 33 2.63 20.48 -9.08
N GLY A 34 2.99 19.87 -10.22
CA GLY A 34 3.51 18.51 -10.30
C GLY A 34 2.42 17.49 -10.66
N PRO A 35 2.82 16.29 -11.10
CA PRO A 35 1.87 15.26 -11.51
C PRO A 35 1.17 14.61 -10.31
N VAL A 36 -0.03 14.09 -10.55
CA VAL A 36 -0.61 13.05 -9.69
C VAL A 36 -0.06 11.72 -10.15
N VAL A 37 0.47 10.93 -9.22
CA VAL A 37 1.03 9.60 -9.48
C VAL A 37 0.18 8.56 -8.76
N ALA A 38 -0.16 7.47 -9.44
CA ALA A 38 -0.86 6.34 -8.85
C ALA A 38 -0.06 5.05 -9.04
N ALA A 39 -0.20 4.11 -8.11
CA ALA A 39 0.43 2.80 -8.18
C ALA A 39 -0.58 1.70 -7.88
N ALA A 40 -0.37 0.52 -8.46
CA ALA A 40 -1.13 -0.69 -8.17
C ALA A 40 -0.17 -1.81 -7.77
N VAL A 41 -0.44 -2.46 -6.64
CA VAL A 41 0.43 -3.51 -6.09
C VAL A 41 -0.40 -4.74 -5.75
N ILE A 42 0.03 -5.91 -6.24
CA ILE A 42 -0.52 -7.22 -5.88
C ILE A 42 0.37 -7.81 -4.79
N LEU A 43 -0.19 -7.97 -3.58
CA LEU A 43 0.56 -8.52 -2.45
C LEU A 43 0.37 -10.04 -2.32
N PRO A 44 1.41 -10.79 -1.91
CA PRO A 44 1.28 -12.18 -1.49
C PRO A 44 0.26 -12.34 -0.35
N GLU A 45 -0.41 -13.49 -0.26
CA GLU A 45 -1.50 -13.72 0.71
C GLU A 45 -1.11 -13.50 2.17
N LYS A 46 0.13 -13.84 2.50
CA LYS A 46 0.68 -13.76 3.87
C LYS A 46 1.67 -12.60 4.00
N PHE A 47 1.61 -11.63 3.10
CA PHE A 47 2.50 -10.49 3.13
C PHE A 47 2.38 -9.77 4.47
N ARG A 48 3.53 -9.58 5.11
CA ARG A 48 3.67 -8.81 6.35
C ARG A 48 5.01 -8.11 6.30
N HIS A 49 5.00 -6.82 6.57
CA HIS A 49 6.22 -6.04 6.62
C HIS A 49 6.22 -5.19 7.90
N ARG A 50 7.20 -5.42 8.79
CA ARG A 50 7.23 -4.79 10.12
C ARG A 50 7.31 -3.27 10.07
N LYS A 51 8.00 -2.71 9.06
CA LYS A 51 8.25 -1.28 8.91
C LYS A 51 7.23 -0.58 8.00
N LEU A 52 6.46 -1.34 7.20
CA LEU A 52 5.50 -0.77 6.25
C LEU A 52 4.16 -0.61 6.97
N ASN A 53 4.05 0.46 7.73
CA ASN A 53 2.79 1.00 8.24
C ASN A 53 2.65 2.45 7.75
N ASP A 54 1.47 3.05 7.95
CA ASP A 54 1.03 4.36 7.42
C ASP A 54 2.18 5.26 6.91
N SER A 55 2.25 5.39 5.58
CA SER A 55 3.34 6.04 4.84
C SER A 55 3.56 7.51 5.22
N LYS A 56 2.63 8.12 5.97
CA LYS A 56 2.70 9.50 6.44
C LYS A 56 3.63 9.69 7.65
N GLN A 57 4.18 8.60 8.21
CA GLN A 57 5.12 8.66 9.33
C GLN A 57 6.56 8.25 8.96
N LEU A 58 6.82 7.92 7.70
CA LEU A 58 8.16 7.52 7.24
C LEU A 58 8.90 8.70 6.63
N LEU A 59 10.15 8.88 7.05
CA LEU A 59 11.08 9.80 6.40
C LEU A 59 11.32 9.35 4.95
N PRO A 60 11.60 10.29 4.01
CA PRO A 60 11.84 9.96 2.60
C PRO A 60 12.84 8.81 2.40
N GLU A 61 13.95 8.83 3.14
CA GLU A 61 15.03 7.84 3.03
C GLU A 61 14.55 6.43 3.44
N LYS A 62 13.70 6.35 4.46
CA LYS A 62 13.11 5.07 4.90
C LYS A 62 12.10 4.52 3.90
N ARG A 63 11.44 5.38 3.13
CA ARG A 63 10.52 4.92 2.07
C ARG A 63 11.31 4.31 0.91
N GLU A 64 12.43 4.91 0.54
CA GLU A 64 13.33 4.37 -0.48
C GLU A 64 13.97 3.05 -0.03
N GLU A 65 14.45 2.95 1.22
CA GLU A 65 14.96 1.69 1.78
C GLU A 65 13.90 0.58 1.68
N ILE A 66 12.67 0.86 2.13
CA ILE A 66 11.57 -0.11 2.05
C ILE A 66 11.21 -0.43 0.60
N TYR A 67 11.24 0.54 -0.31
CA TYR A 67 10.96 0.30 -1.73
C TYR A 67 11.96 -0.68 -2.35
N HIS A 68 13.24 -0.58 -1.99
CA HIS A 68 14.27 -1.52 -2.45
C HIS A 68 14.21 -2.89 -1.77
N ASP A 69 13.68 -2.96 -0.55
CA ASP A 69 13.50 -4.21 0.20
C ASP A 69 12.30 -5.07 -0.29
N LEU A 70 11.39 -4.49 -1.07
CA LEU A 70 10.15 -5.12 -1.56
C LEU A 70 10.28 -5.70 -2.97
#